data_AF-W1WVH1-F1
#
_entry.id   AF-W1WVH1-F1
#
_cell.length_a   1.000
_cell.length_b   1.000
_cell.length_c   1.000
_cell.angle_alpha   90.00
_cell.angle_beta   90.00
_cell.angle_gamma   90.00
#
_symmetry.space_group_name_H-M   'P 1'
#
loop_
_entity.id
_entity.type
_entity.pdbx_description
1 polymer ?
#
loop_
_entity_poly.entity_id
_entity_poly.type
_entity_poly.pdbx_seq_one_letter_code
_entity_poly.pdbx_strand_id
1 'polypeptide(L)' 'SIEDKIVRFADKERHQLFLEPEGRNTEEVYVQGLSTSLPEDVQRDLVHSIKGLENAEMMRTGYAIEYDMVLPHQL' A
#
# COMPACT_ATOMS: atom_id res chain seq x y z
N SER A 1 -0.77 7.60 3.33
CA SER A 1 -1.12 6.40 2.56
C SER A 1 -1.30 6.73 1.08
N ILE A 2 -1.65 5.77 0.21
CA ILE A 2 -1.99 6.05 -1.20
C ILE A 2 -3.24 6.92 -1.30
N GLU A 3 -4.24 6.68 -0.45
CA GLU A 3 -5.46 7.50 -0.38
C GLU A 3 -5.15 8.98 -0.03
N ASP A 4 -4.25 9.24 0.92
CA ASP A 4 -3.81 10.62 1.21
C ASP A 4 -3.02 11.23 0.05
N LYS A 5 -2.16 10.43 -0.60
CA LYS A 5 -1.25 10.89 -1.65
C LYS A 5 -2.04 11.36 -2.87
N ILE A 6 -3.08 10.63 -3.26
CA ILE A 6 -3.94 10.98 -4.40
C ILE A 6 -4.68 12.29 -4.12
N VAL A 7 -5.21 12.47 -2.90
CA VAL A 7 -5.89 13.72 -2.51
C VAL A 7 -4.92 14.90 -2.51
N ARG A 8 -3.74 14.71 -1.92
CA ARG A 8 -2.73 15.78 -1.79
C ARG A 8 -2.13 16.19 -3.14
N PHE A 9 -2.01 15.24 -4.07
CA PHE A 9 -1.39 15.44 -5.39
C PHE A 9 -2.37 15.11 -6.50
N ALA A 10 -3.57 15.68 -6.42
CA ALA A 10 -4.66 15.44 -7.36
C ALA A 10 -4.36 15.91 -8.80
N ASP A 11 -3.33 16.74 -9.00
CA ASP A 11 -2.83 17.15 -10.32
C ASP A 11 -2.06 16.03 -11.04
N LYS A 12 -1.67 14.97 -10.34
CA LYS A 12 -0.88 13.87 -10.91
C LYS A 12 -1.81 12.86 -11.58
N GLU A 13 -1.66 12.69 -12.88
CA GLU A 13 -2.39 11.67 -13.64
C GLU A 13 -2.07 10.23 -13.23
N ARG A 14 -0.89 9.99 -12.62
CA ARG A 14 -0.47 8.66 -12.17
C ARG A 14 0.53 8.72 -11.02
N HIS A 15 0.55 7.64 -10.23
CA HIS A 15 1.56 7.39 -9.21
C HIS A 15 2.32 6.09 -9.53
N GLN A 16 3.64 6.17 -9.59
CA GLN A 16 4.48 4.99 -9.79
C GLN A 16 4.46 4.10 -8.54
N LEU A 17 4.43 2.79 -8.77
CA LEU A 17 4.53 1.73 -7.78
C LEU A 17 5.73 0.83 -8.13
N PHE A 18 6.27 0.15 -7.12
CA PHE A 18 7.29 -0.89 -7.30
C PHE A 18 6.76 -2.22 -6.78
N LEU A 19 7.02 -3.30 -7.52
CA LEU A 19 6.73 -4.67 -7.12
C LEU A 19 8.02 -5.30 -6.63
N GLU A 20 8.12 -5.52 -5.32
CA GLU A 20 9.31 -6.02 -4.66
C GLU A 20 9.06 -7.46 -4.15
N PRO A 21 9.74 -8.48 -4.68
CA PRO A 21 9.62 -9.85 -4.15
C PRO A 21 10.05 -9.89 -2.67
N GLU A 22 9.21 -10.45 -1.79
CA GLU A 22 9.53 -10.49 -0.35
C GLU A 22 10.61 -11.52 0.00
N GLY A 23 10.85 -12.49 -0.89
CA GLY A 23 11.90 -13.48 -0.71
C GLY A 23 12.03 -14.43 -1.89
N ARG A 24 13.08 -15.26 -1.85
CA ARG A 24 13.35 -16.26 -2.91
C ARG A 24 12.44 -17.48 -2.86
N ASN A 25 11.82 -17.73 -1.71
CA ASN A 25 11.06 -18.95 -1.41
C ASN A 25 9.58 -18.65 -1.11
N THR A 26 9.08 -17.49 -1.56
CA THR A 26 7.69 -17.06 -1.40
C THR A 26 7.20 -16.49 -2.72
N GLU A 27 5.89 -16.54 -2.92
CA GLU A 27 5.20 -15.88 -4.03
C GLU A 27 4.69 -14.48 -3.64
N GLU A 28 4.94 -14.07 -2.39
CA GLU A 28 4.55 -12.75 -1.88
C GLU A 28 5.38 -11.63 -2.54
N VAL A 29 4.66 -10.61 -2.98
CA VAL A 29 5.21 -9.40 -3.61
C VAL A 29 4.69 -8.19 -2.85
N TYR A 30 5.60 -7.38 -2.34
CA TYR A 30 5.29 -6.11 -1.71
C TYR A 30 5.04 -5.03 -2.77
N VAL A 31 3.86 -4.42 -2.73
CA VAL A 31 3.48 -3.32 -3.63
C VAL A 31 3.87 -1.99 -3.01
N GLN A 32 5.15 -1.63 -3.13
CA GLN A 32 5.68 -0.39 -2.56
C GLN A 32 5.00 0.82 -3.19
N GLY A 33 4.48 1.69 -2.31
CA GLY A 33 3.75 2.91 -2.69
C GLY A 33 2.23 2.79 -2.62
N LEU A 34 1.70 1.60 -2.32
CA LEU A 34 0.26 1.33 -2.18
C LEU A 34 -0.21 1.15 -0.71
N SER A 35 0.56 1.62 0.28
CA SER A 35 0.18 1.50 1.69
C SER A 35 -1.17 2.17 1.94
N THR A 36 -2.11 1.44 2.56
CA THR A 36 -3.51 1.86 2.74
C THR A 36 -4.10 1.29 4.03
N SER A 37 -5.15 1.96 4.52
CA SER A 37 -5.98 1.51 5.65
C SER A 37 -7.45 1.30 5.28
N LEU A 38 -7.75 1.30 3.98
CA LEU A 38 -9.11 1.13 3.47
C LEU A 38 -9.66 -0.27 3.75
N PRO A 39 -11.00 -0.47 3.70
CA PRO A 39 -11.61 -1.80 3.81
C PRO A 39 -11.09 -2.79 2.75
N GLU A 40 -11.01 -4.07 3.11
CA GLU A 40 -10.41 -5.14 2.28
C GLU A 40 -11.01 -5.25 0.87
N ASP A 41 -12.32 -5.09 0.74
CA ASP A 41 -13.02 -5.10 -0.54
C ASP A 41 -12.55 -3.95 -1.44
N VAL A 42 -12.37 -2.77 -0.88
CA VAL A 42 -11.82 -1.60 -1.58
C VAL A 42 -10.35 -1.80 -1.94
N GLN A 43 -9.56 -2.44 -1.06
CA GLN A 43 -8.17 -2.77 -1.36
C GLN A 43 -8.05 -3.72 -2.54
N ARG A 44 -8.89 -4.76 -2.59
CA ARG A 44 -8.93 -5.70 -3.70
C ARG A 44 -9.24 -4.99 -5.01
N ASP A 45 -10.27 -4.14 -5.01
CA ASP A 45 -10.67 -3.38 -6.20
C ASP A 45 -9.56 -2.40 -6.64
N LEU A 46 -8.86 -1.78 -5.68
CA LEU A 46 -7.69 -0.94 -5.95
C LEU A 46 -6.54 -1.73 -6.58
N VAL A 47 -6.21 -2.92 -6.05
CA VAL A 47 -5.16 -3.78 -6.61
C VAL A 47 -5.50 -4.20 -8.03
N HIS A 48 -6.74 -4.63 -8.28
CA HIS A 48 -7.20 -5.05 -9.62
C HIS A 48 -7.27 -3.89 -10.63
N SER A 49 -7.30 -2.64 -10.17
CA SER A 49 -7.22 -1.46 -11.05
C SER A 49 -5.81 -1.20 -11.59
N ILE A 50 -4.78 -1.81 -11.00
CA ILE A 50 -3.38 -1.61 -11.40
C ILE A 50 -3.07 -2.51 -12.60
N LYS A 51 -2.54 -1.90 -13.66
CA LYS A 51 -2.14 -2.63 -14.87
C LYS A 51 -1.15 -3.75 -14.55
N GLY A 52 -1.48 -4.98 -14.93
CA GLY A 52 -0.72 -6.19 -14.68
C GLY A 52 -1.10 -6.94 -13.40
N LEU A 53 -1.98 -6.37 -12.56
CA LEU A 53 -2.48 -6.98 -11.32
C LEU A 53 -3.99 -7.26 -11.38
N GLU A 54 -4.59 -7.28 -12.56
CA GLU A 54 -6.04 -7.39 -12.76
C GLU A 54 -6.64 -8.67 -12.15
N ASN A 55 -5.82 -9.72 -12.02
CA ASN A 55 -6.20 -11.01 -11.43
C ASN A 55 -5.30 -11.39 -10.24
N ALA A 56 -4.62 -10.42 -9.63
CA ALA A 56 -3.75 -10.71 -8.50
C ALA A 56 -4.56 -11.17 -7.28
N GLU A 57 -4.03 -12.14 -6.54
CA GLU A 57 -4.61 -12.61 -5.29
C GLU A 57 -3.94 -11.90 -4.09
N MET A 58 -4.74 -11.36 -3.18
CA MET A 58 -4.22 -10.74 -1.96
C MET A 58 -3.90 -11.81 -0.92
N MET A 59 -2.60 -12.01 -0.65
CA MET A 59 -2.14 -12.92 0.40
C MET A 59 -2.37 -12.35 1.81
N ARG A 60 -2.27 -11.02 1.93
CA ARG A 60 -2.43 -10.27 3.20
C ARG A 60 -3.04 -8.90 2.91
N THR A 61 -3.92 -8.44 3.77
CA THR A 61 -4.52 -7.11 3.68
C THR A 61 -3.57 -6.03 4.21
N GLY A 62 -3.63 -4.86 3.59
CA GLY A 62 -3.00 -3.65 4.11
C GLY A 62 -3.71 -3.17 5.36
N TYR A 63 -2.94 -2.59 6.27
CA TYR A 63 -3.46 -1.99 7.51
C TYR A 63 -2.59 -0.80 7.92
N ALA A 64 -3.17 0.06 8.75
CA ALA A 64 -2.43 1.06 9.50
C ALA A 64 -2.45 0.67 10.98
N ILE A 65 -1.40 1.07 11.69
CA ILE A 65 -1.28 0.86 13.13
C ILE A 65 -0.83 2.16 13.77
N GLU A 66 -1.42 2.47 14.92
CA GLU A 66 -1.06 3.62 15.73
C GLU A 66 -0.28 3.12 16.96
N TYR A 67 0.80 3.82 17.29
CA TYR A 67 1.64 3.51 18.45
C TYR A 67 1.82 4.77 19.31
N ASP A 68 1.86 4.57 20.62
CA ASP A 68 2.32 5.62 21.53
C ASP A 68 3.83 5.87 21.35
N MET A 69 4.24 7.13 21.51
CA MET A 69 5.63 7.54 21.39
C MET A 69 5.99 8.46 22.55
N VAL A 70 7.16 8.22 23.17
CA VAL A 70 7.78 9.18 24.09
C VAL A 70 8.57 10.21 23.29
N LEU A 71 8.41 11.50 23.60
CA LEU A 71 9.07 12.57 22.86
C LEU A 71 10.61 12.45 22.99
N PRO A 72 11.35 12.51 21.87
CA PRO A 72 12.77 12.14 21.86
C PRO A 72 13.68 13.14 22.56
N HIS A 73 13.21 14.36 22.86
CA HIS A 73 13.97 15.44 23.48
C HIS A 73 13.77 15.55 25.00
N GLN A 74 13.21 14.53 25.65
CA GLN A 74 12.88 14.56 27.09
C GLN A 74 14.02 14.07 28.01
N LEU A 75 15.23 13.83 27.47
CA LEU A 75 16.43 13.43 28.21
C LEU A 75 17.57 14.45 28.01
#